data_AF-A0A1E9ATU4-F1
#
_entry.id   AF-A0A1E9ATU4-F1
#
_cell.length_a   1.000
_cell.length_b   1.000
_cell.length_c   1.000
_cell.angle_alpha   90.00
_cell.angle_beta   90.00
_cell.angle_gamma   90.00
#
_symmetry.space_group_name_H-M   'P 1'
#
loop_
_entity.id
_entity.type
_entity.pdbx_description
1 polymer ?
#
loop_
_entity_poly.entity_id
_entity_poly.type
_entity_poly.pdbx_seq_one_letter_code
_entity_poly.pdbx_strand_id
1 'polypeptide(L)'
;MKNKLKYLFILTILMGSIPILPVLEENLYGFFAFLNFHGLSSLALPILISLPLIYKNKNFYFFYILLIPIIYNNFFILYFSKVVDYSFTSIIFFVIGLFFSLYLIKYNKKNP
;
A
#
# COMPACT_ATOMS: atom_id res chain seq x y z
N MET A 1 20.21 -5.74 -4.96
CA MET A 1 19.00 -4.88 -4.86
C MET A 1 17.76 -5.58 -4.32
N LYS A 2 17.50 -6.86 -4.64
CA LYS A 2 16.30 -7.62 -4.19
C LYS A 2 15.99 -7.47 -2.68
N ASN A 3 17.00 -7.62 -1.81
CA ASN A 3 16.80 -7.50 -0.35
C ASN A 3 16.54 -6.06 0.11
N LYS A 4 17.18 -5.05 -0.48
CA LYS A 4 16.94 -3.64 -0.10
C LYS A 4 15.52 -3.20 -0.50
N LEU A 5 15.07 -3.57 -1.70
CA LEU A 5 13.70 -3.30 -2.16
C LEU A 5 12.65 -4.07 -1.35
N LYS A 6 12.97 -5.28 -0.88
CA LYS A 6 12.09 -6.07 0.01
C LYS A 6 11.75 -5.30 1.28
N TYR A 7 12.76 -4.76 1.96
CA TYR A 7 12.51 -4.00 3.18
C TYR A 7 11.74 -2.71 2.91
N LEU A 8 11.99 -2.06 1.77
CA LEU A 8 11.23 -0.89 1.37
C LEU A 8 9.74 -1.23 1.18
N PHE A 9 9.40 -2.30 0.46
CA PHE A 9 7.98 -2.68 0.30
C PHE A 9 7.33 -3.08 1.61
N ILE A 10 8.03 -3.82 2.47
CA ILE A 10 7.50 -4.15 3.80
C ILE A 10 7.24 -2.87 4.60
N LEU A 11 8.17 -1.91 4.57
CA LEU A 11 8.00 -0.62 5.25
C LEU A 11 6.79 0.16 4.69
N THR A 12 6.67 0.25 3.38
CA THR A 12 5.53 0.89 2.70
C THR A 12 4.20 0.23 3.09
N ILE A 13 4.16 -1.10 3.15
CA ILE A 13 2.96 -1.84 3.57
C ILE A 13 2.63 -1.56 5.03
N LEU A 14 3.63 -1.57 5.92
CA LEU A 14 3.43 -1.30 7.35
C LEU A 14 2.90 0.12 7.59
N MET A 15 3.48 1.13 6.95
CA MET A 15 2.99 2.52 7.03
C MET A 15 1.60 2.64 6.39
N GLY A 16 1.40 2.02 5.23
CA GLY A 16 0.13 1.95 4.51
C GLY A 16 -0.99 1.25 5.28
N SER A 17 -0.64 0.42 6.28
CA SER A 17 -1.58 -0.31 7.14
C SER A 17 -1.93 0.41 8.43
N ILE A 18 -1.37 1.58 8.72
CA ILE A 18 -1.78 2.37 9.88
C ILE A 18 -3.20 2.88 9.60
N PRO A 19 -4.22 2.52 10.41
CA PRO A 19 -5.59 2.93 10.13
C PRO A 19 -5.72 4.44 10.03
N ILE A 20 -6.64 4.92 9.21
CA ILE A 20 -7.04 6.33 9.21
C ILE A 20 -8.09 6.49 10.31
N LEU A 21 -7.81 7.34 11.30
CA LEU A 21 -8.78 7.74 12.31
C LEU A 21 -9.04 9.24 12.18
N PRO A 22 -10.31 9.70 12.19
CA PRO A 22 -10.67 11.09 11.91
C PRO A 22 -10.36 12.08 13.06
N VAL A 23 -9.60 11.69 14.09
CA VAL A 23 -9.56 12.43 15.38
C VAL A 23 -8.16 12.90 15.82
N LEU A 24 -7.09 12.65 15.05
CA LEU A 24 -5.72 12.85 15.54
C LEU A 24 -4.76 13.40 14.48
N GLU A 25 -4.80 14.71 14.22
CA GLU A 25 -3.89 15.37 13.26
C GLU A 25 -2.58 15.87 13.89
N GLU A 26 -2.54 16.11 15.20
CA GLU A 26 -1.42 16.87 15.83
C GLU A 26 -0.17 16.04 16.20
N ASN A 27 -0.16 14.73 15.95
CA ASN A 27 0.93 13.82 16.36
C ASN A 27 1.52 13.03 15.18
N LEU A 28 2.58 12.24 15.43
CA LEU A 28 3.17 11.31 14.44
C LEU A 28 2.12 10.41 13.75
N TYR A 29 1.04 10.08 14.46
CA TYR A 29 -0.11 9.38 13.90
C TYR A 29 -0.79 10.16 12.77
N GLY A 30 -0.99 11.46 12.95
CA GLY A 30 -1.57 12.37 11.96
C GLY A 30 -0.75 12.42 10.67
N PHE A 31 0.58 12.37 10.78
CA PHE A 31 1.47 12.25 9.61
C PHE A 31 1.22 10.96 8.81
N PHE A 32 1.06 9.81 9.47
CA PHE A 32 0.75 8.56 8.77
C PHE A 32 -0.67 8.54 8.20
N ALA A 33 -1.64 9.08 8.93
CA ALA A 33 -3.00 9.25 8.43
C ALA A 33 -3.01 10.14 7.16
N PHE A 34 -2.26 11.25 7.17
CA PHE A 34 -2.06 12.12 6.01
C PHE A 34 -1.48 11.35 4.82
N LEU A 35 -0.37 10.63 5.00
CA LEU A 35 0.22 9.84 3.91
C LEU A 35 -0.77 8.81 3.34
N ASN A 36 -1.54 8.16 4.21
CA ASN A 36 -2.53 7.17 3.81
C ASN A 36 -3.70 7.81 3.05
N PHE A 37 -4.20 8.97 3.49
CA PHE A 37 -5.19 9.78 2.75
C PHE A 37 -4.71 10.17 1.35
N HIS A 38 -3.42 10.48 1.22
CA HIS A 38 -2.78 10.89 -0.02
C HIS A 38 -2.32 9.72 -0.91
N GLY A 39 -2.72 8.48 -0.60
CA GLY A 39 -2.60 7.35 -1.50
C GLY A 39 -1.54 6.31 -1.12
N LEU A 40 -0.86 6.43 0.03
CA LEU A 40 0.09 5.41 0.47
C LEU A 40 -0.58 4.05 0.69
N SER A 41 -1.74 4.00 1.33
CA SER A 41 -2.54 2.78 1.48
C SER A 41 -3.00 2.23 0.12
N SER A 42 -3.33 3.09 -0.83
CA SER A 42 -3.74 2.70 -2.18
C SER A 42 -2.59 2.09 -2.98
N LEU A 43 -1.38 2.63 -2.84
CA LEU A 43 -0.17 2.09 -3.44
C LEU A 43 0.26 0.77 -2.77
N ALA A 44 0.13 0.68 -1.44
CA ALA A 44 0.51 -0.51 -0.68
C ALA A 44 -0.35 -1.74 -1.01
N LEU A 45 -1.64 -1.54 -1.34
CA LEU A 45 -2.58 -2.62 -1.63
C LEU A 45 -2.12 -3.58 -2.75
N PRO A 46 -1.85 -3.13 -4.00
CA PRO A 46 -1.39 -4.02 -5.06
C PRO A 46 -0.01 -4.62 -4.78
N ILE A 47 0.86 -3.89 -4.07
CA ILE A 47 2.19 -4.38 -3.66
C ILE A 47 2.06 -5.52 -2.66
N LEU A 48 1.17 -5.40 -1.68
CA LEU A 48 0.89 -6.45 -0.70
C LEU A 48 0.34 -7.71 -1.37
N ILE A 49 -0.65 -7.56 -2.25
CA ILE A 49 -1.24 -8.70 -2.99
C ILE A 49 -0.21 -9.42 -3.85
N SER A 50 0.70 -8.67 -4.47
CA SER A 50 1.72 -9.23 -5.36
C SER A 50 2.97 -9.74 -4.63
N LEU A 51 3.14 -9.44 -3.33
CA LEU A 51 4.36 -9.72 -2.57
C LEU A 51 4.82 -11.19 -2.65
N PRO A 52 3.95 -12.21 -2.47
CA PRO A 52 4.35 -13.60 -2.57
C PRO A 52 4.81 -13.98 -3.98
N LEU A 53 4.21 -13.37 -5.01
CA LEU A 53 4.54 -13.59 -6.41
C LEU A 53 5.86 -12.91 -6.80
N ILE A 54 6.07 -11.67 -6.35
CA ILE A 54 7.31 -10.92 -6.59
C ILE A 54 8.49 -11.71 -6.03
N TYR A 55 8.42 -12.21 -4.80
CA TYR A 55 9.55 -12.87 -4.14
C TYR A 55 9.57 -14.40 -4.28
N LYS A 56 8.57 -15.00 -4.95
CA LYS A 56 8.39 -16.46 -5.06
C LYS A 56 8.48 -17.17 -3.69
N ASN A 57 7.96 -16.56 -2.63
CA ASN A 57 8.06 -17.06 -1.28
C ASN A 57 6.69 -17.00 -0.58
N LYS A 58 6.18 -18.18 -0.21
CA LYS A 58 4.85 -18.34 0.41
C LYS A 58 4.77 -17.72 1.81
N ASN A 59 5.90 -17.52 2.51
CA ASN A 59 5.88 -16.91 3.84
C ASN A 59 5.34 -15.47 3.82
N PHE A 60 5.38 -14.80 2.66
CA PHE A 60 4.80 -13.47 2.52
C PHE A 60 3.26 -13.43 2.58
N TYR A 61 2.57 -14.57 2.42
CA TYR A 61 1.12 -14.64 2.66
C TYR A 61 0.76 -14.26 4.10
N PHE A 62 1.69 -14.40 5.06
CA PHE A 62 1.50 -13.92 6.43
C PHE A 62 1.13 -12.44 6.50
N PHE A 63 1.70 -11.61 5.62
CA PHE A 63 1.41 -10.17 5.60
C PHE A 63 -0.02 -9.85 5.14
N TYR A 64 -0.79 -10.80 4.64
CA TYR A 64 -2.17 -10.57 4.22
C TYR A 64 -3.08 -10.20 5.39
N ILE A 65 -2.66 -10.43 6.64
CA ILE A 65 -3.36 -9.85 7.81
C ILE A 65 -3.47 -8.32 7.72
N LEU A 66 -2.51 -7.66 7.07
CA LEU A 66 -2.49 -6.22 6.83
C LEU A 66 -3.45 -5.78 5.70
N LEU A 67 -4.08 -6.70 4.97
CA LEU A 67 -5.13 -6.34 4.01
C LEU A 67 -6.31 -5.67 4.70
N ILE A 68 -6.67 -6.11 5.92
CA ILE A 68 -7.81 -5.56 6.67
C ILE A 68 -7.68 -4.05 6.86
N PRO A 69 -6.62 -3.53 7.50
CA PRO A 69 -6.49 -2.08 7.67
C PRO A 69 -6.24 -1.33 6.36
N ILE A 70 -5.54 -1.92 5.38
CA ILE A 70 -5.33 -1.27 4.08
C ILE A 70 -6.65 -1.11 3.31
N ILE A 71 -7.50 -2.14 3.30
CA ILE A 71 -8.82 -2.07 2.68
C ILE A 71 -9.69 -1.05 3.42
N TYR A 72 -9.65 -1.04 4.76
CA TYR A 72 -10.35 -0.04 5.55
C TYR A 72 -9.93 1.39 5.17
N ASN A 73 -8.63 1.67 5.05
CA ASN A 73 -8.14 3.00 4.65
C ASN A 73 -8.61 3.39 3.24
N ASN A 74 -8.50 2.47 2.27
CA ASN A 74 -8.96 2.73 0.92
C ASN A 74 -10.48 2.96 0.86
N PHE A 75 -11.26 2.18 1.62
CA PHE A 75 -12.69 2.39 1.75
C PHE A 75 -13.00 3.74 2.39
N PHE A 76 -12.31 4.10 3.47
CA PHE A 76 -12.45 5.37 4.17
C PHE A 76 -12.21 6.54 3.20
N ILE A 77 -11.13 6.50 2.43
CA ILE A 77 -10.81 7.53 1.44
C ILE A 77 -11.92 7.63 0.38
N LEU A 78 -12.38 6.51 -0.18
CA LEU A 78 -13.43 6.54 -1.20
C LEU A 78 -14.79 7.00 -0.65
N TYR A 79 -15.11 6.61 0.58
CA TYR A 79 -16.40 6.90 1.21
C TYR A 79 -16.49 8.35 1.69
N PHE A 80 -15.46 8.82 2.41
CA PHE A 80 -15.45 10.16 3.01
C PHE A 80 -14.93 11.23 2.06
N SER A 81 -14.03 10.91 1.12
CA SER A 81 -13.48 11.88 0.16
C SER A 81 -14.31 12.02 -1.11
N LYS A 82 -15.58 11.60 -1.12
CA LYS A 82 -16.54 11.87 -2.21
C LYS A 82 -16.68 13.36 -2.56
N VAL A 83 -16.15 14.25 -1.71
CA VAL A 83 -16.22 15.71 -1.82
C VAL A 83 -14.84 16.36 -2.10
N VAL A 84 -13.72 15.61 -2.08
CA VAL A 84 -12.35 16.20 -2.13
C VAL A 84 -11.38 15.43 -3.05
N ASP A 85 -10.41 16.16 -3.64
CA ASP A 85 -9.37 15.74 -4.61
C ASP A 85 -8.54 14.49 -4.22
N TYR A 86 -8.61 14.05 -2.96
CA TYR A 86 -7.86 12.89 -2.44
C TYR A 86 -8.27 11.55 -3.07
N SER A 87 -9.52 11.42 -3.52
CA SER A 87 -9.99 10.21 -4.21
C SER A 87 -9.23 9.97 -5.52
N PHE A 88 -8.97 11.04 -6.30
CA PHE A 88 -8.23 10.95 -7.56
C PHE A 88 -6.76 10.59 -7.33
N THR A 89 -6.11 11.19 -6.33
CA THR A 89 -4.72 10.85 -5.97
C THR A 89 -4.58 9.38 -5.56
N SER A 90 -5.53 8.86 -4.78
CA SER A 90 -5.56 7.45 -4.38
C SER A 90 -5.69 6.49 -5.57
N ILE A 91 -6.51 6.84 -6.58
CA ILE A 91 -6.62 6.07 -7.83
C ILE A 91 -5.27 6.06 -8.58
N ILE A 92 -4.62 7.21 -8.73
CA ILE A 92 -3.30 7.30 -9.38
C ILE A 92 -2.28 6.41 -8.65
N PHE A 93 -2.22 6.49 -7.33
CA PHE A 93 -1.28 5.72 -6.52
C PHE A 93 -1.56 4.22 -6.57
N PHE A 94 -2.82 3.81 -6.62
CA PHE A 94 -3.21 2.42 -6.86
C PHE A 94 -2.70 1.93 -8.23
N VAL A 95 -2.91 2.70 -9.30
CA VAL A 95 -2.45 2.37 -10.65
C VAL A 95 -0.93 2.28 -10.70
N ILE A 96 -0.21 3.21 -10.07
CA ILE A 96 1.25 3.18 -9.94
C ILE A 96 1.69 1.89 -9.22
N GLY A 97 1.06 1.56 -8.09
CA GLY A 97 1.34 0.35 -7.33
C GLY A 97 1.12 -0.93 -8.16
N LEU A 98 0.08 -0.97 -8.99
CA LEU A 98 -0.16 -2.06 -9.94
C LEU A 98 0.94 -2.17 -10.99
N PHE A 99 1.32 -1.06 -11.63
CA PHE A 99 2.40 -1.05 -12.61
C PHE A 99 3.72 -1.55 -12.02
N PHE A 100 4.08 -1.08 -10.82
CA PHE A 100 5.27 -1.56 -10.11
C PHE A 100 5.19 -3.06 -9.82
N SER A 101 4.05 -3.53 -9.32
CA SER A 101 3.82 -4.94 -9.01
C SER A 101 4.01 -5.83 -10.24
N LEU A 102 3.38 -5.46 -11.36
CA LEU A 102 3.47 -6.18 -12.63
C LEU A 102 4.89 -6.16 -13.21
N TYR A 103 5.56 -5.00 -13.16
CA TYR A 103 6.94 -4.86 -13.60
C TYR A 103 7.87 -5.81 -12.84
N LEU A 104 7.75 -5.87 -11.51
CA LEU A 104 8.59 -6.70 -10.66
C LEU A 104 8.32 -8.19 -10.84
N ILE A 105 7.04 -8.59 -10.96
CA ILE A 105 6.67 -9.98 -11.29
C ILE A 105 7.31 -10.38 -12.63
N LYS A 106 7.19 -9.54 -13.66
CA LYS A 106 7.75 -9.82 -14.99
C LYS A 106 9.28 -9.88 -14.96
N TYR A 107 9.94 -8.98 -14.24
CA TYR A 107 11.39 -8.96 -14.09
C TYR A 107 11.90 -10.23 -13.40
N ASN A 108 11.27 -10.65 -12.30
CA ASN A 108 11.67 -11.88 -11.57
C ASN A 108 11.28 -13.18 -12.28
N LYS A 109 10.37 -13.13 -13.26
CA LYS A 109 10.12 -14.26 -14.16
C LYS A 109 11.23 -14.41 -15.21
N LYS A 110 11.80 -13.30 -15.70
CA LYS A 110 12.91 -13.31 -16.67
C LYS A 110 14.26 -13.66 -16.04
N ASN A 111 14.47 -13.28 -14.78
CA ASN A 111 15.69 -13.54 -14.01
C ASN A 111 15.35 -14.43 -12.80
N PRO A 112 15.31 -15.76 -12.96
CA PRO A 112 14.77 -16.69 -11.97
C PRO A 112 15.37 -16.56 -10.57
#